data_AF-A0A2V7VH94-F1
#
_entry.id   AF-A0A2V7VH94-F1
#
_cell.length_a   1.000
_cell.length_b   1.000
_cell.length_c   1.000
_cell.angle_alpha   90.00
_cell.angle_beta   90.00
_cell.angle_gamma   90.00
#
_symmetry.space_group_name_H-M   'P 1'
#
loop_
_entity.id
_entity.type
_entity.pdbx_description
1 polymer ?
#
loop_
_entity_poly.entity_id
_entity_poly.type
_entity_poly.pdbx_seq_one_letter_code
_entity_poly.pdbx_strand_id
1 'polypeptide(L)'
;MNKASAAWLVFLLPMVVGADEVTLRGGGKVRGVIVESTPESLVLETGPGRVTIPRSRVASIRETASDLAAYYERAAGLAPGDVAGWTALAAWAAEHGLGTQSREAYGRVFQLNPDSSEANRALGRV
;
A
#
# COMPACT_ATOMS: atom_id res chain seq x y z
N MET A 1 1.29 31.11 42.15
CA MET A 1 0.18 31.60 41.32
C MET A 1 0.34 31.02 39.91
N ASN A 2 -0.02 29.76 39.64
CA ASN A 2 -1.32 29.29 39.07
C ASN A 2 -1.49 29.88 37.64
N LYS A 3 -1.66 29.16 36.51
CA LYS A 3 -2.25 27.85 36.21
C LYS A 3 -1.80 27.32 34.83
N ALA A 4 -1.98 26.03 34.64
CA ALA A 4 -1.77 25.23 33.44
C ALA A 4 -2.60 25.63 32.20
N SER A 5 -2.10 25.28 31.01
CA SER A 5 -2.82 24.83 29.80
C SER A 5 -1.75 24.40 28.78
N ALA A 6 -1.26 23.15 28.80
CA ALA A 6 -1.87 22.00 28.13
C ALA A 6 -2.25 22.30 26.67
N ALA A 7 -1.27 22.24 25.77
CA ALA A 7 -1.51 21.99 24.35
C ALA A 7 -0.70 20.74 23.98
N TRP A 8 -1.34 19.59 24.15
CA TRP A 8 -0.87 18.30 23.63
C TRP A 8 -0.92 18.38 22.10
N LEU A 9 0.23 18.65 21.48
CA LEU A 9 0.38 18.45 20.04
C LEU A 9 0.61 16.95 19.82
N VAL A 10 -0.50 16.25 19.68
CA VAL A 10 -0.57 14.84 19.30
C VAL A 10 0.05 14.72 17.91
N PHE A 11 1.29 14.24 17.84
CA PHE A 11 1.93 13.84 16.58
C PHE A 11 1.45 12.42 16.24
N LEU A 12 0.29 12.31 15.61
CA LEU A 12 -0.27 11.03 15.15
C LEU A 12 -0.11 10.91 13.64
N LEU A 13 1.10 10.61 13.20
CA LEU A 13 1.33 10.04 11.87
C LEU A 13 2.36 8.91 12.01
N PRO A 14 1.86 7.67 12.10
CA PRO A 14 2.39 6.67 11.21
C PRO A 14 1.22 5.92 10.59
N MET A 15 0.60 6.52 9.57
CA MET A 15 -0.29 5.76 8.70
C MET A 15 0.50 5.30 7.48
N VAL A 16 1.52 4.49 7.73
CA VAL A 16 2.05 3.59 6.71
C VAL A 16 1.83 2.18 7.22
N VAL A 17 0.56 1.77 7.22
CA VAL A 17 0.21 0.35 7.23
C VAL A 17 0.45 -0.15 5.81
N GLY A 18 1.73 -0.24 5.44
CA GLY A 18 2.18 -0.98 4.27
C GLY A 18 2.69 -2.31 4.78
N ALA A 19 1.88 -3.37 4.64
CA ALA A 19 2.35 -4.70 4.99
C ALA A 19 3.04 -5.29 3.78
N ASP A 20 4.37 -5.36 3.82
CA ASP A 20 5.17 -6.11 2.86
C ASP A 20 4.66 -7.54 2.73
N GLU A 21 4.62 -8.05 1.51
CA GLU A 21 4.14 -9.41 1.22
C GLU A 21 5.33 -10.27 0.82
N VAL A 22 5.64 -11.26 1.66
CA VAL A 22 6.67 -12.26 1.37
C VAL A 22 5.99 -13.52 0.88
N THR A 23 6.26 -13.88 -0.37
CA THR A 23 5.79 -15.13 -0.96
C THR A 23 6.83 -16.21 -0.72
N LEU A 24 6.40 -17.35 -0.17
CA LEU A 24 7.22 -18.51 0.09
C LEU A 24 7.23 -19.46 -1.12
N ARG A 25 8.30 -20.24 -1.29
CA ARG A 25 8.41 -21.26 -2.35
C ARG A 25 7.33 -22.33 -2.28
N GLY A 26 6.72 -22.54 -1.11
CA GLY A 26 5.56 -23.42 -0.91
C GLY A 26 4.21 -22.79 -1.26
N GLY A 27 4.19 -21.58 -1.85
CA GLY A 27 2.96 -20.85 -2.20
C GLY A 27 2.33 -20.05 -1.06
N GLY A 28 2.76 -20.26 0.19
CA GLY A 28 2.30 -19.48 1.34
C GLY A 28 2.73 -18.01 1.25
N LYS A 29 1.89 -17.10 1.73
CA LYS A 29 2.16 -15.66 1.77
C LYS A 29 2.15 -15.17 3.22
N VAL A 30 3.14 -14.37 3.58
CA VAL A 30 3.23 -13.72 4.88
C VAL A 30 3.18 -12.21 4.67
N ARG A 31 2.21 -11.55 5.31
CA ARG A 31 2.08 -10.10 5.29
C ARG A 31 2.56 -9.51 6.61
N GLY A 32 3.44 -8.54 6.54
CA GLY A 32 3.99 -7.85 7.71
C GLY A 32 4.98 -6.78 7.29
N VAL A 33 5.54 -6.05 8.24
CA VAL A 33 6.60 -5.06 7.97
C VAL A 33 7.94 -5.77 8.08
N ILE A 34 8.80 -5.67 7.06
CA ILE A 34 10.15 -6.23 7.15
C ILE A 34 10.97 -5.35 8.10
N VAL A 35 11.32 -5.91 9.26
CA VAL A 35 12.13 -5.21 10.28
C VAL A 35 13.61 -5.57 10.20
N GLU A 36 13.94 -6.73 9.62
CA GLU A 36 15.32 -7.15 9.42
C GLU A 36 15.46 -8.03 8.17
N SER A 37 16.52 -7.80 7.40
CA SER A 37 16.79 -8.49 6.15
C SER A 37 18.28 -8.82 6.05
N THR A 38 18.65 -10.06 6.39
CA THR A 38 20.02 -10.58 6.27
C THR A 38 20.12 -11.56 5.10
N PRO A 39 21.32 -11.88 4.57
CA PRO A 39 21.46 -12.87 3.50
C PRO A 39 20.89 -14.26 3.83
N GLU A 40 20.79 -14.61 5.12
CA GLU A 40 20.35 -15.92 5.59
C GLU A 40 18.89 -15.98 6.00
N SER A 41 18.34 -14.87 6.53
CA SER A 41 16.98 -14.83 7.05
C SER A 41 16.32 -13.46 6.85
N LEU A 42 15.00 -13.45 6.93
CA LEU A 42 14.17 -12.25 6.90
C LEU A 42 13.24 -12.28 8.11
N VAL A 43 13.18 -11.18 8.85
CA VAL A 43 12.29 -11.03 10.01
C VAL A 43 11.18 -10.07 9.65
N LEU A 44 9.94 -10.56 9.66
CA LEU A 44 8.75 -9.74 9.52
C LEU A 44 8.10 -9.51 10.87
N GLU A 45 7.66 -8.28 11.10
CA GLU A 45 6.72 -7.97 12.18
C GLU A 45 5.29 -8.06 11.63
N THR A 46 4.53 -9.01 12.15
CA THR A 46 3.14 -9.27 11.77
C THR A 46 2.22 -8.92 12.95
N GLY A 47 0.91 -8.78 12.72
CA GLY A 47 -0.06 -8.44 13.78
C GLY A 47 0.07 -9.26 15.08
N PRO A 48 0.20 -10.59 15.03
CA PRO A 48 0.38 -11.41 16.24
C PRO A 48 1.82 -11.49 16.77
N GLY A 49 2.83 -10.95 16.08
CA GLY A 49 4.23 -10.99 16.52
C GLY A 49 5.25 -11.09 15.38
N ARG A 50 6.51 -11.36 15.73
CA ARG A 50 7.62 -11.48 14.76
C ARG A 50 7.71 -12.88 14.17
N VAL A 51 7.95 -12.93 12.85
CA VAL A 51 8.11 -14.16 12.07
C VAL A 51 9.47 -14.13 11.38
N THR A 52 10.33 -15.09 11.70
CA THR A 52 11.61 -15.28 11.02
C THR A 52 11.48 -16.33 9.92
N ILE A 53 11.81 -15.93 8.70
CA ILE A 53 11.73 -16.76 7.49
C ILE A 53 13.13 -16.95 6.91
N PRO A 54 13.62 -18.20 6.75
CA PRO A 54 14.88 -18.45 6.07
C PRO A 54 14.83 -17.98 4.61
N ARG A 55 15.91 -17.35 4.12
CA ARG A 55 16.01 -16.87 2.72
C ARG A 55 15.72 -17.96 1.70
N SER A 56 16.14 -19.19 1.99
CA SER A 56 15.93 -20.36 1.13
C SER A 56 14.45 -20.66 0.86
N ARG A 57 13.54 -20.26 1.76
CA ARG A 57 12.10 -20.44 1.59
C ARG A 57 11.41 -19.26 0.93
N VAL A 58 12.08 -18.11 0.79
CA VAL A 58 11.51 -16.93 0.13
C VAL A 58 11.57 -17.13 -1.38
N ALA A 59 10.43 -16.98 -2.04
CA ALA A 59 10.31 -16.97 -3.50
C ALA A 59 10.36 -15.54 -4.05
N SER A 60 9.61 -14.61 -3.44
CA SER A 60 9.70 -13.19 -3.75
C SER A 60 9.31 -12.35 -2.55
N ILE A 61 9.78 -11.10 -2.56
CA ILE A 61 9.43 -10.08 -1.57
C ILE A 61 8.79 -8.94 -2.35
N ARG A 62 7.61 -8.49 -1.90
CA ARG A 62 6.98 -7.26 -2.39
C ARG A 62 6.98 -6.25 -1.25
N GLU A 63 7.77 -5.18 -1.41
CA GLU A 63 7.89 -4.12 -0.42
C GLU A 63 6.87 -3.02 -0.70
N THR A 64 6.04 -2.71 0.28
CA THR A 64 4.95 -1.73 0.08
C THR A 64 5.51 -0.32 -0.05
N ALA A 65 6.64 -0.02 0.61
CA ALA A 65 7.28 1.28 0.51
C ALA A 65 7.79 1.57 -0.92
N SER A 66 8.36 0.56 -1.60
CA SER A 66 8.79 0.71 -3.00
C SER A 66 7.61 0.81 -3.96
N ASP A 67 6.56 0.03 -3.73
CA ASP A 67 5.36 0.08 -4.57
C ASP A 67 4.64 1.43 -4.44
N LEU A 68 4.60 2.00 -3.23
CA LEU A 68 4.04 3.32 -3.01
C LEU A 68 4.85 4.43 -3.72
N ALA A 69 6.19 4.34 -3.69
CA ALA A 69 7.03 5.26 -4.45
C ALA A 69 6.77 5.13 -5.97
N ALA A 70 6.72 3.90 -6.48
CA ALA A 70 6.41 3.62 -7.89
C ALA A 70 5.00 4.10 -8.29
N TYR A 71 4.02 4.00 -7.38
CA TYR A 71 2.69 4.57 -7.61
C TYR A 71 2.76 6.07 -7.88
N TYR A 72 3.44 6.83 -7.02
CA TYR A 72 3.52 8.28 -7.17
C TYR A 72 4.32 8.70 -8.41
N GLU A 73 5.40 7.98 -8.75
CA GLU A 73 6.15 8.21 -9.97
C GLU A 73 5.28 8.02 -11.22
N ARG A 74 4.54 6.91 -11.29
CA ARG A 74 3.59 6.65 -12.39
C ARG A 74 2.49 7.71 -12.43
N ALA A 75 1.92 8.06 -11.28
CA ALA A 75 0.89 9.09 -11.16
C ALA A 75 1.37 10.45 -11.67
N ALA A 76 2.63 10.82 -11.40
CA ALA A 76 3.23 12.08 -11.85
C ALA A 76 3.42 12.14 -13.38
N GLY A 77 3.56 10.98 -14.03
CA GLY A 77 3.66 10.89 -15.49
C GLY A 77 2.31 10.95 -16.22
N LEU A 78 1.18 10.84 -15.51
CA LEU A 78 -0.14 10.84 -16.13
C LEU A 78 -0.69 12.25 -16.35
N ALA A 79 -1.33 12.45 -17.50
CA ALA A 79 -2.09 13.67 -17.72
C ALA A 79 -3.33 13.71 -16.80
N PRO A 80 -3.75 14.89 -16.30
CA PRO A 80 -4.91 14.98 -15.40
C PRO A 80 -6.21 14.41 -15.98
N GLY A 81 -6.39 14.44 -17.30
CA GLY A 81 -7.56 13.90 -18.00
C GLY A 81 -7.38 12.50 -18.58
N ASP A 82 -6.26 11.81 -18.31
CA ASP A 82 -5.99 10.48 -18.86
C ASP A 82 -6.77 9.39 -18.11
N VAL A 83 -8.06 9.25 -18.45
CA VAL A 83 -8.96 8.27 -17.84
C VAL A 83 -8.38 6.86 -17.92
N ALA A 84 -7.81 6.46 -19.06
CA ALA A 84 -7.26 5.13 -19.25
C ALA A 84 -6.02 4.91 -18.37
N GLY A 85 -5.11 5.88 -18.33
CA GLY A 85 -3.93 5.86 -17.48
C GLY A 85 -4.28 5.80 -15.99
N TRP A 86 -5.22 6.62 -15.53
CA TRP A 86 -5.68 6.59 -14.14
C TRP A 86 -6.36 5.27 -13.78
N THR A 87 -7.13 4.69 -14.70
CA THR A 87 -7.77 3.38 -14.49
C THR A 87 -6.73 2.28 -14.36
N ALA A 88 -5.74 2.24 -15.26
CA ALA A 88 -4.66 1.25 -15.21
C ALA A 88 -3.81 1.39 -13.94
N LEU A 89 -3.51 2.62 -13.53
CA LEU A 89 -2.79 2.89 -12.29
C LEU A 89 -3.58 2.44 -11.05
N ALA A 90 -4.90 2.64 -11.05
CA ALA A 90 -5.77 2.23 -9.96
C ALA A 90 -5.84 0.70 -9.81
N ALA A 91 -5.94 -0.02 -10.93
CA ALA A 91 -5.91 -1.48 -10.97
C ALA A 91 -4.54 -2.00 -10.49
N TRP A 92 -3.44 -1.44 -11.01
CA TRP A 92 -2.09 -1.79 -10.58
C TRP A 92 -1.91 -1.59 -9.06
N ALA A 93 -2.36 -0.46 -8.52
CA ALA A 93 -2.31 -0.19 -7.09
C ALA A 93 -3.09 -1.23 -6.26
N ALA A 94 -4.25 -1.68 -6.73
CA ALA A 94 -5.03 -2.73 -6.06
C ALA A 94 -4.28 -4.07 -6.01
N GLU A 95 -3.65 -4.46 -7.14
CA GLU A 95 -2.85 -5.69 -7.24
C GLU A 95 -1.62 -5.68 -6.33
N HIS A 96 -1.09 -4.49 -6.03
CA HIS A 96 0.11 -4.29 -5.20
C HIS A 96 -0.24 -4.02 -3.73
N GLY A 97 -1.51 -4.18 -3.34
CA GLY A 97 -1.95 -3.99 -1.96
C GLY A 97 -2.07 -2.53 -1.53
N LEU A 98 -1.93 -1.58 -2.46
CA LEU A 98 -2.05 -0.14 -2.23
C LEU A 98 -3.53 0.30 -2.29
N GLY A 99 -4.35 -0.25 -1.39
CA GLY A 99 -5.80 -0.06 -1.44
C GLY A 99 -6.27 1.40 -1.31
N THR A 100 -5.53 2.23 -0.57
CA THR A 100 -5.84 3.67 -0.46
C THR A 100 -5.57 4.38 -1.79
N GLN A 101 -4.40 4.16 -2.36
CA GLN A 101 -3.97 4.74 -3.64
C GLN A 101 -4.86 4.27 -4.79
N SER A 102 -5.25 3.01 -4.80
CA SER A 102 -6.21 2.47 -5.76
C SER A 102 -7.55 3.23 -5.72
N ARG A 103 -8.12 3.43 -4.52
CA ARG A 103 -9.35 4.22 -4.36
C ARG A 103 -9.18 5.68 -4.80
N GLU A 104 -8.05 6.31 -4.48
CA GLU A 104 -7.76 7.68 -4.92
C GLU A 104 -7.72 7.79 -6.45
N ALA A 105 -7.03 6.87 -7.13
CA ALA A 105 -6.94 6.84 -8.58
C ALA A 105 -8.32 6.56 -9.23
N TYR A 106 -9.08 5.58 -8.72
CA TYR A 106 -10.46 5.36 -9.18
C TYR A 106 -11.38 6.55 -8.89
N GLY A 107 -11.12 7.31 -7.83
CA GLY A 107 -11.79 8.57 -7.53
C GLY A 107 -11.55 9.64 -8.61
N ARG A 108 -10.33 9.73 -9.15
CA ARG A 108 -10.03 10.60 -10.31
C ARG A 108 -10.74 10.12 -11.57
N VAL A 109 -10.71 8.82 -11.84
CA VAL A 109 -11.45 8.21 -12.97
C VAL A 109 -12.93 8.56 -12.88
N PHE A 110 -13.53 8.43 -11.70
CA PHE A 110 -14.94 8.77 -11.48
C PHE A 110 -15.26 10.24 -11.74
N GLN A 111 -14.37 11.17 -11.36
CA GLN A 111 -14.57 12.60 -11.65
C GLN A 111 -14.56 12.90 -13.15
N LEU A 112 -13.77 12.15 -13.93
CA LEU A 112 -13.66 12.32 -15.38
C LEU A 112 -14.73 11.52 -16.15
N ASN A 113 -15.11 10.35 -15.62
CA ASN A 113 -16.08 9.43 -16.21
C ASN A 113 -16.92 8.76 -15.09
N PRO A 114 -18.04 9.39 -14.67
CA PRO A 114 -18.91 8.87 -13.60
C PRO A 114 -19.56 7.52 -13.91
N ASP A 115 -19.74 7.20 -15.20
CA ASP A 115 -20.41 5.97 -15.66
C ASP A 115 -19.47 4.76 -15.73
N SER A 116 -18.19 4.93 -15.34
CA SER A 116 -17.22 3.85 -15.29
C SER A 116 -17.66 2.76 -14.29
N SER A 117 -18.12 1.63 -14.82
CA SER A 117 -18.52 0.47 -14.02
C SER A 117 -17.39 -0.05 -13.14
N GLU A 118 -16.15 0.02 -13.63
CA GLU A 118 -14.97 -0.39 -12.89
C GLU A 118 -14.69 0.53 -11.69
N ALA A 119 -14.72 1.85 -11.90
CA ALA A 119 -14.53 2.81 -10.82
C ALA A 119 -15.66 2.72 -9.78
N ASN A 120 -16.91 2.58 -10.22
CA ASN A 120 -18.05 2.43 -9.31
C ASN A 120 -17.95 1.16 -8.46
N ARG A 121 -17.53 0.04 -9.05
CA ARG A 121 -17.28 -1.20 -8.30
C ARG A 121 -16.15 -1.05 -7.30
N ALA A 122 -15.02 -0.46 -7.70
CA ALA A 122 -13.86 -0.26 -6.82
C ALA A 122 -14.16 0.70 -5.66
N LEU A 123 -15.09 1.64 -5.86
CA LEU A 123 -15.55 2.59 -4.84
C LEU A 123 -16.75 2.07 -4.02
N GLY A 124 -17.25 0.85 -4.29
CA GLY A 124 -18.36 0.24 -3.55
C GLY A 124 -19.73 0.91 -3.80
N ARG A 125 -19.96 1.41 -5.02
CA ARG A 125 -21.17 2.15 -5.42
C ARG A 125 -22.15 1.34 -6.29
N VAL A 126 -21.91 0.03 -6.45
CA VAL A 126 -22.70 -0.89 -7.29
C VAL A 126 -23.56 -1.83 -6.47
#